data_AF-A0A261FEK5-F1
#
_entry.id   AF-A0A261FEK5-F1
#
_cell.length_a   1.000
_cell.length_b   1.000
_cell.length_c   1.000
_cell.angle_alpha   90.00
_cell.angle_beta   90.00
_cell.angle_gamma   90.00
#
_symmetry.space_group_name_H-M   'P 1'
#
loop_
_entity.id
_entity.type
_entity.pdbx_description
1 polymer ?
#
loop_
_entity_poly.entity_id
_entity_poly.type
_entity_poly.pdbx_seq_one_letter_code
_entity_poly.pdbx_strand_id
1 'polypeptide(L)'
;MNTANTLGTPDAPAFDIADWLGDWESFEHYIDSDDTAIQQTWEAAERAVLANPRMAPMAAHGIRTFWSMACTTTSPENIIHIGWWRVSEPDGTDGDVNGTTGGDTTNTSSGGTSDNADTATAAGVTASAVIRIEWFAEDNTSLDVYDYRLDHVIAHGLEGSPTFVFTTDDPNAEDSPFRWLLAIAPLPSRKAFAEGGLLSHLHFQYANDLHTLVSSGTDGGKEGQAGSGEHRSNRNESAGNRPGEDTVIGGEPDANVHTDGTASASATETLRNPRWYATMCADEGTAEDRCTIIRALHHLQ
;
A
#
# COMPACT_ATOMS: atom_id res chain seq x y z
N MET A 1 -14.37 9.40 19.98
CA MET A 1 -13.97 8.15 20.66
C MET A 1 -13.45 7.24 19.57
N ASN A 2 -12.12 7.08 19.49
CA ASN A 2 -11.48 6.37 18.39
C ASN A 2 -11.75 4.86 18.53
N THR A 3 -12.41 4.29 17.53
CA THR A 3 -12.56 2.84 17.38
C THR A 3 -11.24 2.28 16.89
N ALA A 4 -10.40 1.83 17.82
CA ALA A 4 -9.21 1.04 17.50
C ALA A 4 -9.67 -0.31 16.94
N ASN A 5 -9.47 -0.54 15.65
CA ASN A 5 -9.78 -1.81 14.99
C ASN A 5 -8.60 -2.77 15.23
N THR A 6 -8.61 -3.48 16.37
CA THR A 6 -7.61 -4.51 16.68
C THR A 6 -7.92 -5.80 15.92
N LEU A 7 -7.43 -5.89 14.68
CA LEU A 7 -7.37 -7.15 13.96
C LEU A 7 -6.14 -7.96 14.40
N GLY A 8 -6.37 -8.93 15.29
CA GLY A 8 -5.76 -10.26 15.21
C GLY A 8 -4.30 -10.49 15.62
N THR A 9 -3.52 -9.50 16.04
CA THR A 9 -2.16 -9.76 16.57
C THR A 9 -1.86 -8.86 17.78
N PRO A 10 -1.52 -9.42 18.96
CA PRO A 10 -1.34 -8.64 20.19
C PRO A 10 -0.20 -7.59 20.15
N ASP A 11 0.65 -7.62 19.11
CA ASP A 11 1.77 -6.70 18.89
C ASP A 11 1.67 -5.89 17.58
N ALA A 12 0.56 -5.96 16.83
CA ALA A 12 0.40 -5.14 15.63
C ALA A 12 0.21 -3.66 16.00
N PRO A 13 0.84 -2.71 15.29
CA PRO A 13 0.67 -1.29 15.57
C PRO A 13 -0.81 -0.91 15.41
N ALA A 14 -1.31 -0.10 16.34
CA ALA A 14 -2.64 0.46 16.22
C ALA A 14 -2.68 1.40 15.01
N PHE A 15 -3.73 1.28 14.20
CA PHE A 15 -4.00 2.23 13.14
C PHE A 15 -4.54 3.54 13.75
N ASP A 16 -3.82 4.65 13.57
CA ASP A 16 -4.27 6.01 13.92
C ASP A 16 -4.41 6.84 12.65
N ILE A 17 -5.65 7.07 12.21
CA ILE A 17 -5.95 7.85 10.99
C ILE A 17 -5.32 9.25 11.02
N ALA A 18 -5.17 9.86 12.20
CA ALA A 18 -4.64 11.21 12.32
C ALA A 18 -3.21 11.35 11.78
N ASP A 19 -2.43 10.25 11.75
CA ASP A 19 -1.09 10.23 11.18
C ASP A 19 -1.09 10.11 9.64
N TRP A 20 -2.23 9.77 9.04
CA TRP A 20 -2.38 9.61 7.58
C TRP A 20 -2.99 10.84 6.92
N LEU A 21 -3.87 11.58 7.60
CA LEU A 21 -4.61 12.70 7.03
C LEU A 21 -3.69 13.81 6.49
N GLY A 22 -4.15 14.45 5.41
CA GLY A 22 -3.49 15.59 4.79
C GLY A 22 -2.92 15.27 3.40
N ASP A 23 -2.19 16.25 2.87
CA ASP A 23 -1.50 16.12 1.58
C ASP A 23 -0.12 15.46 1.79
N TRP A 24 0.27 14.65 0.82
CA TRP A 24 1.56 13.97 0.76
C TRP A 24 2.21 14.18 -0.61
N GLU A 25 3.52 14.28 -0.62
CA GLU A 25 4.35 14.46 -1.81
C GLU A 25 5.26 13.26 -2.02
N SER A 26 5.52 12.93 -3.29
CA SER A 26 6.42 11.84 -3.67
C SER A 26 7.87 12.17 -3.33
N PHE A 27 8.60 11.20 -2.79
CA PHE A 27 10.04 11.34 -2.58
C PHE A 27 10.82 11.47 -3.91
N GLU A 28 10.24 11.09 -5.04
CA GLU A 28 10.83 11.34 -6.38
C GLU A 28 11.10 12.85 -6.57
N HIS A 29 10.26 13.74 -6.03
CA HIS A 29 10.50 15.19 -6.08
C HIS A 29 11.77 15.63 -5.36
N TYR A 30 12.20 14.89 -4.34
CA TYR A 30 13.42 15.22 -3.59
C TYR A 30 14.65 14.80 -4.37
N ILE A 31 14.54 13.68 -5.08
CA ILE A 31 15.60 13.12 -5.93
C ILE A 31 15.84 14.06 -7.12
N ASP A 32 14.76 14.48 -7.77
CA ASP A 32 14.79 15.28 -9.01
C ASP A 32 14.76 16.79 -8.77
N SER A 33 14.77 17.24 -7.50
CA SER A 33 14.66 18.66 -7.14
C SER A 33 15.78 19.52 -7.71
N ASP A 34 15.44 20.60 -8.40
CA ASP A 34 16.39 21.65 -8.81
C ASP A 34 16.71 22.66 -7.69
N ASP A 35 16.12 22.51 -6.49
CA ASP A 35 16.42 23.37 -5.35
C ASP A 35 17.89 23.24 -4.94
N THR A 36 18.56 24.38 -4.80
CA THR A 36 20.01 24.41 -4.54
C THR A 36 20.38 23.78 -3.19
N ALA A 37 19.56 23.95 -2.15
CA ALA A 37 19.82 23.36 -0.84
C ALA A 37 19.64 21.83 -0.86
N ILE A 38 18.62 21.35 -1.57
CA ILE A 38 18.39 19.91 -1.74
C ILE A 38 19.53 19.28 -2.54
N GLN A 39 19.95 19.91 -3.64
CA GLN A 39 21.11 19.47 -4.45
C GLN A 39 22.38 19.35 -3.60
N GLN A 40 22.72 20.39 -2.82
CA GLN A 40 23.88 20.36 -1.92
C GLN A 40 23.78 19.27 -0.85
N THR A 41 22.58 19.01 -0.35
CA THR A 41 22.34 17.95 0.64
C THR A 41 22.58 16.57 0.05
N TRP A 42 22.16 16.32 -1.19
CA TRP A 42 22.44 15.09 -1.90
C TRP A 42 23.94 14.87 -2.15
N GLU A 43 24.68 15.92 -2.54
CA GLU A 43 26.13 15.83 -2.68
C GLU A 43 26.81 15.50 -1.34
N ALA A 44 26.33 16.08 -0.23
CA ALA A 44 26.83 15.77 1.10
C ALA A 44 26.54 14.31 1.49
N ALA A 45 25.34 13.82 1.20
CA ALA A 45 24.96 12.43 1.39
C ALA A 45 25.84 11.47 0.59
N GLU A 46 26.06 11.77 -0.68
CA GLU A 46 26.93 10.95 -1.54
C GLU A 46 28.35 10.84 -0.99
N ARG A 47 28.95 11.98 -0.60
CA ARG A 47 30.29 11.99 0.02
C ARG A 47 30.35 11.15 1.28
N ALA A 48 29.34 11.24 2.14
CA ALA A 48 29.29 10.49 3.39
C ALA A 48 29.09 8.98 3.17
N VAL A 49 28.22 8.60 2.23
CA VAL A 49 27.99 7.19 1.86
C VAL A 49 29.24 6.57 1.27
N LEU A 50 29.93 7.26 0.35
CA LEU A 50 31.18 6.79 -0.24
C LEU A 50 32.32 6.67 0.78
N ALA A 51 32.32 7.51 1.81
CA ALA A 51 33.29 7.43 2.91
C ALA A 51 33.04 6.25 3.86
N ASN A 52 31.85 5.65 3.85
CA ASN A 52 31.49 4.50 4.69
C ASN A 52 31.62 3.20 3.87
N PRO A 53 32.62 2.33 4.14
CA PRO A 53 32.83 1.11 3.35
C PRO A 53 31.64 0.15 3.32
N ARG A 54 30.75 0.21 4.32
CA ARG A 54 29.53 -0.63 4.35
C ARG A 54 28.43 -0.12 3.42
N MET A 55 28.38 1.19 3.18
CA MET A 55 27.34 1.84 2.38
C MET A 55 27.83 2.23 0.98
N ALA A 56 29.15 2.35 0.78
CA ALA A 56 29.77 2.70 -0.50
C ALA A 56 29.27 1.87 -1.71
N PRO A 57 28.97 0.56 -1.59
CA PRO A 57 28.38 -0.19 -2.70
C PRO A 57 27.03 0.37 -3.19
N MET A 58 26.23 0.99 -2.31
CA MET A 58 24.94 1.61 -2.69
C MET A 58 25.15 2.85 -3.56
N ALA A 59 26.17 3.66 -3.27
CA ALA A 59 26.49 4.86 -4.05
C ALA A 59 27.44 4.59 -5.23
N ALA A 60 27.74 3.32 -5.56
CA ALA A 60 28.71 2.99 -6.61
C ALA A 60 28.32 3.56 -7.99
N HIS A 61 27.02 3.76 -8.23
CA HIS A 61 26.46 4.36 -9.46
C HIS A 61 25.71 5.66 -9.19
N GLY A 62 25.99 6.30 -8.05
CA GLY A 62 25.31 7.49 -7.58
C GLY A 62 24.23 7.18 -6.55
N ILE A 63 24.24 7.90 -5.42
CA ILE A 63 23.26 7.65 -4.36
C ILE A 63 21.83 8.00 -4.79
N ARG A 64 21.67 9.05 -5.62
CA ARG A 64 20.38 9.42 -6.22
C ARG A 64 19.85 8.34 -7.16
N THR A 65 20.73 7.75 -7.98
CA THR A 65 20.37 6.63 -8.87
C THR A 65 19.88 5.43 -8.08
N PHE A 66 20.49 5.15 -6.93
CA PHE A 66 20.02 4.08 -6.04
C PHE A 66 18.60 4.36 -5.54
N TRP A 67 18.35 5.57 -5.04
CA TRP A 67 17.03 5.94 -4.52
C TRP A 67 15.97 6.10 -5.61
N SER A 68 16.32 6.55 -6.82
CA SER A 68 15.38 6.65 -7.94
C SER A 68 14.86 5.27 -8.36
N MET A 69 15.70 4.24 -8.24
CA MET A 69 15.26 2.86 -8.45
C MET A 69 14.43 2.36 -7.25
N ALA A 70 14.88 2.63 -6.03
CA ALA A 70 14.28 2.08 -4.82
C ALA A 70 12.87 2.63 -4.58
N CYS A 71 12.71 3.95 -4.76
CA CYS A 71 11.52 4.74 -4.43
C CYS A 71 10.64 5.04 -5.64
N THR A 72 10.77 4.31 -6.76
CA THR A 72 9.97 4.63 -7.93
C THR A 72 8.48 4.42 -7.69
N THR A 73 7.67 5.38 -8.14
CA THR A 73 6.22 5.31 -8.03
C THR A 73 5.57 4.57 -9.18
N THR A 74 6.30 4.29 -10.27
CA THR A 74 5.76 3.59 -11.44
C THR A 74 5.83 2.07 -11.31
N SER A 75 4.93 1.39 -12.02
CA SER A 75 4.88 -0.07 -12.12
C SER A 75 4.50 -0.48 -13.55
N PRO A 76 4.59 -1.77 -13.90
CA PRO A 76 4.06 -2.25 -15.18
C PRO A 76 2.55 -1.95 -15.38
N GLU A 77 1.80 -1.84 -14.29
CA GLU A 77 0.35 -1.58 -14.29
C GLU A 77 0.03 -0.07 -14.25
N ASN A 78 0.93 0.76 -13.71
CA ASN A 78 0.83 2.20 -13.71
C ASN A 78 2.14 2.86 -14.14
N ILE A 79 2.23 3.26 -15.40
CA ILE A 79 3.42 3.94 -15.96
C ILE A 79 3.45 5.44 -15.67
N ILE A 80 2.43 5.98 -15.00
CA ILE A 80 2.34 7.40 -14.65
C ILE A 80 2.98 7.59 -13.27
N HIS A 81 3.95 8.49 -13.18
CA HIS A 81 4.54 8.87 -11.90
C HIS A 81 3.48 9.48 -10.98
N ILE A 82 3.44 9.00 -9.75
CA ILE A 82 2.55 9.50 -8.71
C ILE A 82 3.27 10.64 -8.02
N GLY A 83 2.75 11.86 -8.18
CA GLY A 83 3.34 13.05 -7.58
C GLY A 83 2.83 13.32 -6.17
N TRP A 84 1.54 13.05 -5.92
CA TRP A 84 0.89 13.46 -4.68
C TRP A 84 -0.20 12.50 -4.24
N TRP A 85 -0.46 12.46 -2.94
CA TRP A 85 -1.71 11.95 -2.37
C TRP A 85 -2.45 13.04 -1.62
N ARG A 86 -3.78 12.97 -1.64
CA ARG A 86 -4.61 13.58 -0.61
C ARG A 86 -5.30 12.50 0.19
N VAL A 87 -5.05 12.48 1.48
CA VAL A 87 -5.65 11.53 2.40
C VAL A 87 -6.68 12.23 3.28
N SER A 88 -7.88 11.66 3.34
CA SER A 88 -9.01 12.19 4.10
C SER A 88 -9.75 11.09 4.85
N GLU A 89 -10.65 11.48 5.75
CA GLU A 89 -11.64 10.54 6.26
C GLU A 89 -12.49 10.03 5.08
N PRO A 90 -12.88 8.74 5.06
CA PRO A 90 -13.83 8.27 4.05
C PRO A 90 -15.10 9.10 4.13
N ASP A 91 -15.76 9.33 2.99
CA ASP A 91 -17.06 10.02 3.02
C ASP A 91 -17.99 9.23 3.93
N GLY A 92 -18.40 9.85 5.04
CA GLY A 92 -19.45 9.29 5.86
C GLY A 92 -20.69 9.12 4.98
N THR A 93 -21.31 7.94 5.03
CA THR A 93 -22.73 7.81 4.68
C THR A 93 -23.47 8.91 5.44
N ASP A 94 -23.84 9.96 4.71
CA ASP A 94 -24.39 11.19 5.26
C ASP A 94 -25.55 10.84 6.19
N GLY A 95 -25.39 11.21 7.46
CA GLY A 95 -26.48 11.16 8.41
C GLY A 95 -27.54 12.15 7.97
N ASP A 96 -28.76 11.67 7.82
CA ASP A 96 -29.99 12.46 7.70
C ASP A 96 -30.10 13.39 6.47
N VAL A 97 -30.42 12.80 5.32
CA VAL A 97 -31.27 13.49 4.34
C VAL A 97 -32.71 13.47 4.87
N ASN A 98 -33.06 14.42 5.74
CA ASN A 98 -34.45 14.83 5.88
C ASN A 98 -34.57 16.32 5.60
N GLY A 99 -34.64 16.66 4.31
CA GLY A 99 -35.21 17.92 3.90
C GLY A 99 -36.70 17.92 4.21
N THR A 100 -37.16 18.72 5.18
CA THR A 100 -38.49 19.32 5.11
C THR A 100 -38.53 20.66 5.84
N THR A 101 -39.07 21.61 5.11
CA THR A 101 -39.42 23.00 5.42
C THR A 101 -40.38 23.15 6.62
N GLY A 102 -40.28 24.28 7.34
CA GLY A 102 -41.42 24.89 8.04
C GLY A 102 -41.50 24.64 9.54
N GLY A 103 -41.45 25.72 10.33
CA GLY A 103 -41.59 25.66 11.78
C GLY A 103 -43.05 25.57 12.26
N ASP A 104 -43.23 25.10 13.49
CA ASP A 104 -43.93 25.79 14.59
C ASP A 104 -43.76 24.96 15.87
N THR A 105 -43.76 25.64 16.99
CA THR A 105 -43.79 25.15 18.36
C THR A 105 -45.04 24.31 18.68
N THR A 106 -44.89 23.22 19.45
CA THR A 106 -45.55 23.01 20.76
C THR A 106 -45.31 21.61 21.32
N ASN A 107 -45.30 21.57 22.64
CA ASN A 107 -44.98 20.50 23.56
C ASN A 107 -46.18 19.55 23.76
N THR A 108 -46.01 18.22 23.76
CA THR A 108 -46.79 17.31 24.64
C THR A 108 -46.20 15.90 24.72
N SER A 109 -46.03 15.45 25.96
CA SER A 109 -45.70 14.10 26.40
C SER A 109 -46.94 13.19 26.44
N SER A 110 -46.82 11.95 25.96
CA SER A 110 -47.54 10.79 26.51
C SER A 110 -47.01 9.48 25.92
N GLY A 111 -46.75 8.51 26.80
CA GLY A 111 -46.19 7.21 26.46
C GLY A 111 -47.14 6.22 25.80
N GLY A 112 -46.54 5.16 25.29
CA GLY A 112 -47.19 3.96 24.78
C GLY A 112 -46.14 2.91 24.46
N THR A 113 -46.07 1.89 25.31
CA THR A 113 -45.37 0.62 25.07
C THR A 113 -46.04 -0.14 23.93
N SER A 114 -45.26 -0.62 22.96
CA SER A 114 -45.64 -1.79 22.17
C SER A 114 -44.40 -2.54 21.72
N ASP A 115 -44.28 -3.76 22.23
CA ASP A 115 -43.40 -4.81 21.72
C ASP A 115 -43.68 -5.05 20.25
N ASN A 116 -42.64 -5.08 19.41
CA ASN A 116 -42.62 -5.96 18.26
C ASN A 116 -41.17 -6.34 17.95
N ALA A 117 -40.85 -7.61 18.25
CA ALA A 117 -39.67 -8.26 17.75
C ALA A 117 -39.84 -8.44 16.25
N ASP A 118 -39.04 -7.73 15.47
CA ASP A 118 -38.87 -8.01 14.05
C ASP A 118 -37.42 -8.40 13.78
N THR A 119 -37.29 -9.48 13.04
CA THR A 119 -36.09 -10.24 12.75
C THR A 119 -35.02 -9.38 12.07
N ALA A 120 -33.99 -9.00 12.83
CA ALA A 120 -32.75 -8.49 12.26
C ALA A 120 -32.09 -9.63 11.47
N THR A 121 -32.33 -9.63 10.17
CA THR A 121 -31.56 -10.39 9.20
C THR A 121 -30.10 -9.98 9.38
N ALA A 122 -29.22 -10.94 9.66
CA ALA A 122 -27.78 -10.73 9.71
C ALA A 122 -27.28 -10.37 8.30
N ALA A 123 -27.44 -9.11 7.91
CA ALA A 123 -26.65 -8.50 6.87
C ALA A 123 -25.22 -8.44 7.42
N GLY A 124 -24.29 -9.08 6.73
CA GLY A 124 -22.87 -9.06 7.08
C GLY A 124 -22.44 -7.62 7.34
N VAL A 125 -21.71 -7.42 8.43
CA VAL A 125 -21.05 -6.14 8.70
C VAL A 125 -20.09 -5.91 7.53
N THR A 126 -20.49 -5.09 6.57
CA THR A 126 -19.55 -4.50 5.61
C THR A 126 -18.57 -3.73 6.47
N ALA A 127 -17.35 -4.23 6.57
CA ALA A 127 -16.35 -3.56 7.38
C ALA A 127 -16.11 -2.17 6.76
N SER A 128 -16.34 -1.13 7.56
CA SER A 128 -16.33 0.25 7.08
C SER A 128 -14.94 0.63 6.57
N ALA A 129 -14.90 1.41 5.49
CA ALA A 129 -13.68 2.07 5.04
C ALA A 129 -13.07 2.86 6.21
N VAL A 130 -11.74 2.94 6.23
CA VAL A 130 -10.97 3.61 7.29
C VAL A 130 -10.24 4.85 6.79
N ILE A 131 -9.89 4.93 5.51
CA ILE A 131 -9.24 6.10 4.89
C ILE A 131 -9.69 6.26 3.44
N ARG A 132 -9.76 7.50 2.98
CA ARG A 132 -9.85 7.84 1.56
C ARG A 132 -8.51 8.33 1.06
N ILE A 133 -8.08 7.84 -0.10
CA ILE A 133 -6.89 8.35 -0.79
C ILE A 133 -7.27 8.76 -2.21
N GLU A 134 -7.00 10.03 -2.55
CA GLU A 134 -6.97 10.50 -3.92
C GLU A 134 -5.51 10.53 -4.40
N TRP A 135 -5.28 9.88 -5.55
CA TRP A 135 -3.98 9.71 -6.17
C TRP A 135 -3.79 10.76 -7.26
N PHE A 136 -2.65 11.45 -7.29
CA PHE A 136 -2.37 12.47 -8.30
C PHE A 136 -1.08 12.17 -9.05
N ALA A 137 -1.10 12.49 -10.34
CA ALA A 137 0.09 12.55 -11.17
C ALA A 137 0.98 13.75 -10.82
N GLU A 138 2.18 13.77 -11.39
CA GLU A 138 3.14 14.89 -11.30
C GLU A 138 2.55 16.27 -11.64
N ASP A 139 1.69 16.33 -12.65
CA ASP A 139 1.04 17.57 -13.09
C ASP A 139 -0.21 17.94 -12.27
N ASN A 140 -0.41 17.26 -11.14
CA ASN A 140 -1.55 17.39 -10.23
C ASN A 140 -2.89 16.97 -10.84
N THR A 141 -2.86 16.17 -11.93
CA THR A 141 -4.05 15.50 -12.46
C THR A 141 -4.46 14.36 -11.52
N SER A 142 -5.73 14.33 -11.12
CA SER A 142 -6.30 13.22 -10.36
C SER A 142 -6.28 11.95 -11.21
N LEU A 143 -5.62 10.91 -10.70
CA LEU A 143 -5.53 9.59 -11.32
C LEU A 143 -6.72 8.73 -10.95
N ASP A 144 -7.08 8.72 -9.66
CA ASP A 144 -8.22 7.99 -9.12
C ASP A 144 -8.43 8.35 -7.64
N VAL A 145 -9.59 8.01 -7.10
CA VAL A 145 -9.91 8.16 -5.67
C VAL A 145 -10.62 6.91 -5.16
N TYR A 146 -10.17 6.39 -4.03
CA TYR A 146 -10.77 5.20 -3.43
C TYR A 146 -10.90 5.31 -1.91
N ASP A 147 -12.01 4.77 -1.40
CA ASP A 147 -12.18 4.46 0.01
C ASP A 147 -11.58 3.09 0.29
N TYR A 148 -10.58 3.06 1.18
CA TYR A 148 -9.86 1.86 1.55
C TYR A 148 -10.33 1.34 2.90
N ARG A 149 -10.50 0.03 2.95
CA ARG A 149 -10.66 -0.74 4.17
C ARG A 149 -9.33 -1.34 4.59
N LEU A 150 -9.03 -1.28 5.88
CA LEU A 150 -7.93 -2.08 6.44
C LEU A 150 -8.35 -3.55 6.45
N ASP A 151 -7.64 -4.37 5.68
CA ASP A 151 -7.90 -5.81 5.59
C ASP A 151 -7.21 -6.56 6.74
N HIS A 152 -5.89 -6.46 6.82
CA HIS A 152 -5.07 -7.06 7.88
C HIS A 152 -3.69 -6.39 7.99
N VAL A 153 -2.84 -6.90 8.90
CA VAL A 153 -1.45 -6.44 9.09
C VAL A 153 -0.49 -7.61 8.88
N ILE A 154 0.50 -7.42 8.02
CA ILE A 154 1.64 -8.34 7.86
C ILE A 154 2.71 -7.93 8.87
N ALA A 155 3.01 -8.81 9.84
CA ALA A 155 3.90 -8.49 10.96
C ALA A 155 5.35 -8.16 10.53
N HIS A 156 5.83 -8.80 9.46
CA HIS A 156 7.18 -8.61 8.91
C HIS A 156 7.11 -8.30 7.41
N GLY A 157 6.60 -7.11 7.08
CA GLY A 157 6.40 -6.67 5.70
C GLY A 157 7.54 -5.82 5.16
N LEU A 158 7.20 -4.60 4.71
CA LEU A 158 8.14 -3.64 4.14
C LEU A 158 9.25 -3.34 5.14
N GLU A 159 10.50 -3.51 4.71
CA GLU A 159 11.70 -3.41 5.56
C GLU A 159 11.70 -4.32 6.81
N GLY A 160 10.84 -5.34 6.86
CA GLY A 160 10.61 -6.16 8.04
C GLY A 160 9.73 -5.51 9.11
N SER A 161 9.16 -4.33 8.83
CA SER A 161 8.22 -3.61 9.69
C SER A 161 6.80 -4.12 9.53
N PRO A 162 5.93 -3.95 10.56
CA PRO A 162 4.51 -4.18 10.40
C PRO A 162 3.95 -3.33 9.24
N THR A 163 3.24 -3.98 8.32
CA THR A 163 2.71 -3.38 7.10
C THR A 163 1.21 -3.57 7.05
N PHE A 164 0.47 -2.47 6.97
CA PHE A 164 -0.98 -2.49 6.79
C PHE A 164 -1.31 -2.89 5.35
N VAL A 165 -2.28 -3.79 5.20
CA VAL A 165 -2.84 -4.19 3.91
C VAL A 165 -4.20 -3.55 3.76
N PHE A 166 -4.33 -2.67 2.78
CA PHE A 166 -5.55 -1.97 2.43
C PHE A 166 -6.11 -2.52 1.12
N THR A 167 -7.44 -2.52 1.03
CA THR A 167 -8.17 -2.87 -0.19
C THR A 167 -9.37 -1.95 -0.35
N THR A 168 -9.76 -1.66 -1.59
CA THR A 168 -11.02 -0.97 -1.88
C THR A 168 -12.07 -1.96 -2.38
N ASP A 169 -13.30 -1.78 -1.92
CA ASP A 169 -14.47 -2.55 -2.37
C ASP A 169 -15.20 -1.85 -3.54
N ASP A 170 -14.64 -0.76 -4.10
CA ASP A 170 -15.21 -0.07 -5.25
C ASP A 170 -15.31 -1.05 -6.45
N PRO A 171 -16.52 -1.27 -7.02
CA PRO A 171 -16.70 -2.21 -8.12
C PRO A 171 -15.96 -1.81 -9.41
N ASN A 172 -15.55 -0.55 -9.55
CA ASN A 172 -14.78 -0.07 -10.70
C ASN A 172 -13.26 -0.27 -10.53
N ALA A 173 -12.81 -0.68 -9.33
CA ALA A 173 -11.39 -0.86 -9.04
C ALA A 173 -10.82 -2.21 -9.52
N GLU A 174 -11.62 -3.09 -10.14
CA GLU A 174 -11.19 -4.47 -10.47
C GLU A 174 -9.88 -4.51 -11.26
N ASP A 175 -9.76 -3.63 -12.26
CA ASP A 175 -8.57 -3.47 -13.10
C ASP A 175 -7.69 -2.27 -12.69
N SER A 176 -8.06 -1.54 -11.63
CA SER A 176 -7.30 -0.36 -11.20
C SER A 176 -5.99 -0.79 -10.53
N PRO A 177 -4.84 -0.18 -10.88
CA PRO A 177 -3.58 -0.46 -10.21
C PRO A 177 -3.64 -0.11 -8.72
N PHE A 178 -4.54 0.79 -8.31
CA PHE A 178 -4.65 1.26 -6.93
C PHE A 178 -5.56 0.39 -6.05
N ARG A 179 -6.02 -0.78 -6.53
CA ARG A 179 -6.96 -1.63 -5.79
C ARG A 179 -6.42 -2.12 -4.45
N TRP A 180 -5.17 -2.56 -4.43
CA TRP A 180 -4.47 -3.01 -3.23
C TRP A 180 -3.34 -2.06 -2.88
N LEU A 181 -3.23 -1.73 -1.59
CA LEU A 181 -2.19 -0.87 -1.05
C LEU A 181 -1.58 -1.51 0.19
N LEU A 182 -0.27 -1.71 0.17
CA LEU A 182 0.52 -2.09 1.34
C LEU A 182 1.31 -0.88 1.81
N ALA A 183 1.23 -0.52 3.09
CA ALA A 183 1.98 0.62 3.60
C ALA A 183 2.44 0.43 5.05
N ILE A 184 3.65 0.90 5.34
CA ILE A 184 4.11 1.08 6.72
C ILE A 184 3.32 2.25 7.33
N ALA A 185 3.05 2.21 8.63
CA ALA A 185 2.54 3.36 9.36
C ALA A 185 3.40 4.61 9.09
N PRO A 186 2.81 5.81 8.91
CA PRO A 186 3.57 7.03 8.83
C PRO A 186 4.44 7.23 10.06
N LEU A 187 5.75 7.38 9.84
CA LEU A 187 6.74 7.55 10.90
C LEU A 187 7.73 8.65 10.52
N PRO A 188 8.07 9.57 11.43
CA PRO A 188 7.42 9.77 12.73
C PRO A 188 5.94 10.17 12.60
N SER A 189 5.20 10.14 13.70
CA SER A 189 3.80 10.63 13.74
C SER A 189 3.73 12.06 13.20
N ARG A 190 2.63 12.40 12.50
CA ARG A 190 2.37 13.76 11.97
C ARG A 190 2.52 14.84 13.04
N LYS A 191 2.18 14.52 14.29
CA LYS A 191 2.29 15.48 15.43
C LYS A 191 3.74 15.80 15.81
N ALA A 192 4.68 14.89 15.55
CA ALA A 192 6.09 15.08 15.92
C ALA A 192 6.73 16.27 15.20
N PHE A 193 6.25 16.61 14.00
CA PHE A 193 6.78 17.75 13.24
C PHE A 193 6.56 19.08 13.97
N ALA A 194 5.40 19.26 14.62
CA ALA A 194 5.12 20.47 15.42
C ALA A 194 6.05 20.65 16.62
N GLU A 195 6.75 19.58 17.03
CA GLU A 195 7.72 19.56 18.14
C GLU A 195 9.16 19.68 17.64
N GLY A 196 9.37 19.97 16.35
CA GLY A 196 10.68 20.05 15.70
C GLY A 196 11.25 18.70 15.26
N GLY A 197 10.38 17.68 15.14
CA GLY A 197 10.73 16.38 14.57
C GLY A 197 10.88 16.39 13.05
N LEU A 198 11.19 15.23 12.47
CA LEU A 198 11.22 15.06 11.01
C LEU A 198 9.80 15.13 10.41
N LEU A 199 9.72 15.47 9.13
CA LEU A 199 8.49 15.25 8.36
C LEU A 199 8.07 13.77 8.44
N SER A 200 6.78 13.56 8.60
CA SER A 200 6.21 12.22 8.52
C SER A 200 6.42 11.66 7.10
N HIS A 201 6.74 10.39 7.00
CA HIS A 201 6.86 9.70 5.72
C HIS A 201 6.43 8.24 5.88
N LEU A 202 6.08 7.62 4.76
CA LEU A 202 5.66 6.23 4.73
C LEU A 202 6.19 5.56 3.46
N HIS A 203 6.37 4.24 3.55
CA HIS A 203 6.75 3.40 2.43
C HIS A 203 5.55 2.57 2.00
N PHE A 204 5.34 2.44 0.69
CA PHE A 204 4.19 1.74 0.16
C PHE A 204 4.47 0.93 -1.11
N GLN A 205 3.59 -0.03 -1.36
CA GLN A 205 3.46 -0.78 -2.61
C GLN A 205 1.99 -0.83 -3.00
N TYR A 206 1.69 -0.93 -4.28
CA TYR A 206 0.33 -1.01 -4.78
C TYR A 206 0.28 -1.89 -6.04
N ALA A 207 -0.87 -2.52 -6.26
CA ALA A 207 -1.14 -3.36 -7.43
C ALA A 207 -2.65 -3.60 -7.59
N ASN A 208 -3.06 -4.04 -8.77
CA ASN A 208 -4.43 -4.50 -9.00
C ASN A 208 -4.73 -5.86 -8.34
N ASP A 209 -3.72 -6.69 -8.08
CA ASP A 209 -3.84 -8.01 -7.46
C ASP A 209 -2.88 -8.14 -6.25
N LEU A 210 -3.41 -8.53 -5.09
CA LEU A 210 -2.62 -8.78 -3.89
C LEU A 210 -1.53 -9.82 -4.13
N HIS A 211 -1.78 -10.84 -4.97
CA HIS A 211 -0.79 -11.87 -5.28
C HIS A 211 0.45 -11.35 -6.02
N THR A 212 0.39 -10.15 -6.60
CA THR A 212 1.56 -9.46 -7.16
C THR A 212 2.48 -8.95 -6.05
N LEU A 213 1.94 -8.63 -4.87
CA LEU A 213 2.67 -8.03 -3.75
C LEU A 213 3.10 -9.07 -2.71
N VAL A 214 2.30 -10.11 -2.48
CA VAL A 214 2.56 -11.11 -1.43
C VAL A 214 2.62 -12.55 -1.98
N SER A 215 3.32 -13.41 -1.25
CA SER A 215 3.34 -14.86 -1.46
C SER A 215 2.69 -15.54 -0.25
N SER A 216 1.81 -16.51 -0.50
CA SER A 216 1.33 -17.39 0.56
C SER A 216 2.42 -18.41 0.88
N GLY A 217 2.73 -18.66 2.15
CA GLY A 217 3.78 -19.58 2.61
C GLY A 217 3.70 -21.05 2.15
N THR A 218 2.77 -21.38 1.24
CA THR A 218 2.70 -22.65 0.51
C THR A 218 3.59 -22.69 -0.75
N ASP A 219 4.12 -21.55 -1.21
CA ASP A 219 5.06 -21.46 -2.35
C ASP A 219 6.50 -21.83 -1.96
N GLY A 220 6.65 -22.84 -1.11
CA GLY A 220 7.94 -23.39 -0.70
C GLY A 220 8.63 -24.13 -1.85
N GLY A 221 9.52 -23.45 -2.57
CA GLY A 221 10.65 -24.10 -3.22
C GLY A 221 11.04 -23.55 -4.60
N LYS A 222 11.96 -22.57 -4.61
CA LYS A 222 13.28 -22.65 -5.27
C LYS A 222 14.00 -21.30 -5.19
N GLU A 223 14.63 -21.04 -4.04
CA GLU A 223 15.82 -20.19 -4.04
C GLU A 223 17.06 -21.08 -4.18
N GLY A 224 17.95 -20.72 -5.12
CA GLY A 224 19.34 -21.16 -5.10
C GLY A 224 19.77 -22.19 -6.13
N GLN A 225 19.85 -21.81 -7.41
CA GLN A 225 20.99 -22.27 -8.22
C GLN A 225 21.52 -21.13 -9.09
N ALA A 226 22.57 -20.49 -8.60
CA ALA A 226 23.45 -19.63 -9.36
C ALA A 226 24.07 -20.45 -10.51
N GLY A 227 23.65 -20.18 -11.74
CA GLY A 227 24.30 -20.65 -12.96
C GLY A 227 25.34 -19.63 -13.40
N SER A 228 26.60 -19.88 -13.02
CA SER A 228 27.77 -19.29 -13.67
C SER A 228 27.74 -19.58 -15.16
N GLY A 229 27.98 -18.55 -15.98
CA GLY A 229 27.94 -18.67 -17.44
C GLY A 229 29.04 -19.55 -18.03
N GLU A 230 28.75 -20.10 -19.21
CA GLU A 230 29.76 -20.41 -20.21
C GLU A 230 29.16 -20.33 -21.63
N HIS A 231 29.91 -19.67 -22.51
CA HIS A 231 29.72 -19.58 -23.95
C HIS A 231 29.48 -20.95 -24.64
N ARG A 232 28.57 -21.01 -25.62
CA ARG A 232 28.92 -21.23 -27.06
C ARG A 232 27.70 -21.35 -27.99
N SER A 233 27.77 -20.57 -29.07
CA SER A 233 27.38 -20.80 -30.48
C SER A 233 26.09 -21.55 -30.86
N ASN A 234 25.28 -20.82 -31.64
CA ASN A 234 24.55 -21.23 -32.85
C ASN A 234 24.65 -22.71 -33.28
N ARG A 235 23.49 -23.36 -33.43
CA ARG A 235 23.17 -24.02 -34.70
C ARG A 235 21.66 -24.08 -34.94
N ASN A 236 21.30 -23.53 -36.10
CA ASN A 236 20.01 -23.59 -36.77
C ASN A 236 19.84 -24.99 -37.36
N GLU A 237 18.72 -25.68 -37.14
CA GLU A 237 18.27 -26.77 -38.03
C GLU A 237 16.77 -27.05 -37.90
N SER A 238 16.17 -27.20 -39.08
CA SER A 238 14.74 -27.19 -39.37
C SER A 238 14.07 -28.56 -39.24
N ALA A 239 12.75 -28.51 -39.02
CA ALA A 239 11.68 -29.33 -39.62
C ALA A 239 11.65 -30.87 -39.41
N GLY A 240 10.48 -31.38 -38.99
CA GLY A 240 10.18 -32.82 -39.10
C GLY A 240 8.89 -33.34 -38.44
N ASN A 241 7.73 -33.03 -39.04
CA ASN A 241 6.63 -33.96 -39.37
C ASN A 241 5.97 -34.93 -38.32
N ARG A 242 4.72 -34.59 -37.93
CA ARG A 242 3.45 -35.38 -38.03
C ARG A 242 3.09 -36.57 -37.08
N PRO A 243 1.77 -36.96 -37.01
CA PRO A 243 1.05 -37.34 -35.77
C PRO A 243 0.47 -38.78 -35.76
N GLY A 244 -0.18 -39.14 -34.65
CA GLY A 244 -1.01 -40.33 -34.38
C GLY A 244 -1.05 -40.54 -32.86
N GLU A 245 -2.08 -41.01 -32.16
CA GLU A 245 -3.28 -41.77 -32.52
C GLU A 245 -4.25 -41.76 -31.31
N ASP A 246 -5.48 -42.19 -31.56
CA ASP A 246 -6.68 -42.21 -30.70
C ASP A 246 -6.58 -42.91 -29.34
N THR A 247 -7.46 -42.54 -28.40
CA THR A 247 -8.40 -43.46 -27.71
C THR A 247 -9.51 -42.66 -26.99
N VAL A 248 -10.74 -43.19 -27.07
CA VAL A 248 -12.04 -42.61 -26.69
C VAL A 248 -12.64 -43.34 -25.46
N ILE A 249 -13.60 -42.68 -24.78
CA ILE A 249 -14.67 -43.17 -23.87
C ILE A 249 -14.25 -43.37 -22.40
N GLY A 250 -14.90 -42.86 -21.34
CA GLY A 250 -16.14 -42.08 -21.16
C GLY A 250 -16.53 -42.11 -19.67
N GLY A 251 -17.33 -41.15 -19.20
CA GLY A 251 -18.03 -41.20 -17.89
C GLY A 251 -18.08 -39.88 -17.11
N GLU A 252 -19.18 -39.15 -17.22
CA GLU A 252 -19.70 -38.19 -16.23
C GLU A 252 -21.01 -38.78 -15.64
N PRO A 253 -21.63 -38.21 -14.59
CA PRO A 253 -21.11 -37.47 -13.43
C PRO A 253 -21.62 -38.08 -12.11
N ASP A 254 -21.03 -37.75 -10.95
CA ASP A 254 -21.75 -37.87 -9.68
C ASP A 254 -21.32 -36.77 -8.70
N ALA A 255 -22.34 -36.14 -8.13
CA ALA A 255 -22.28 -34.95 -7.30
C ALA A 255 -22.21 -35.30 -5.79
N ASN A 256 -21.83 -34.26 -5.02
CA ASN A 256 -22.11 -34.05 -3.59
C ASN A 256 -21.20 -34.81 -2.61
N VAL A 257 -20.60 -34.24 -1.56
CA VAL A 257 -20.83 -33.02 -0.77
C VAL A 257 -19.48 -32.60 -0.19
N HIS A 258 -19.03 -31.36 -0.41
CA HIS A 258 -17.97 -30.75 0.41
C HIS A 258 -18.62 -30.01 1.57
N THR A 259 -18.52 -30.57 2.77
CA THR A 259 -18.62 -29.80 4.00
C THR A 259 -17.25 -29.17 4.25
N ASP A 260 -17.08 -27.90 3.90
CA ASP A 260 -15.98 -27.10 4.42
C ASP A 260 -16.53 -25.96 5.28
N GLY A 261 -15.90 -25.81 6.42
CA GLY A 261 -16.39 -25.00 7.52
C GLY A 261 -15.71 -25.44 8.80
N THR A 262 -14.46 -25.02 9.00
CA THR A 262 -14.05 -24.17 10.14
C THR A 262 -12.54 -23.90 10.13
N ALA A 263 -12.20 -22.63 10.35
CA ALA A 263 -10.89 -22.07 10.70
C ALA A 263 -9.80 -22.10 9.61
N SER A 264 -9.71 -20.99 8.85
CA SER A 264 -8.50 -20.63 8.11
C SER A 264 -7.36 -20.42 9.10
N ALA A 265 -6.45 -21.38 9.18
CA ALA A 265 -5.12 -21.14 9.69
C ALA A 265 -4.46 -20.14 8.74
N SER A 266 -4.26 -18.90 9.19
CA SER A 266 -3.52 -17.86 8.46
C SER A 266 -2.24 -18.46 7.90
N ALA A 267 -2.21 -18.71 6.59
CA ALA A 267 -0.93 -18.88 5.90
C ALA A 267 -0.12 -17.62 6.22
N THR A 268 1.14 -17.79 6.65
CA THR A 268 2.01 -16.64 6.84
C THR A 268 2.29 -16.05 5.46
N GLU A 269 1.64 -14.92 5.16
CA GLU A 269 1.92 -14.15 3.97
C GLU A 269 3.25 -13.41 4.12
N THR A 270 4.03 -13.37 3.03
CA THR A 270 5.30 -12.65 2.97
C THR A 270 5.33 -11.76 1.73
N LEU A 271 5.90 -10.56 1.83
CA LEU A 271 6.05 -9.68 0.67
C LEU A 271 7.03 -10.27 -0.33
N ARG A 272 6.71 -10.17 -1.61
CA ARG A 272 7.61 -10.60 -2.71
C ARG A 272 8.86 -9.73 -2.79
N ASN A 273 8.70 -8.43 -2.59
CA ASN A 273 9.77 -7.44 -2.76
C ASN A 273 9.84 -6.47 -1.56
N PRO A 274 10.21 -6.93 -0.34
CA PRO A 274 10.08 -6.12 0.88
C PRO A 274 11.01 -4.89 0.95
N ARG A 275 11.91 -4.70 -0.02
CA ARG A 275 12.88 -3.59 -0.09
C ARG A 275 12.72 -2.68 -1.31
N TRP A 276 11.68 -2.89 -2.10
CA TRP A 276 11.36 -2.05 -3.26
C TRP A 276 10.00 -1.43 -3.01
N TYR A 277 9.96 -0.15 -2.67
CA TYR A 277 8.74 0.53 -2.24
C TYR A 277 8.81 1.98 -2.67
N ALA A 278 7.68 2.54 -3.05
CA ALA A 278 7.59 3.99 -3.21
C ALA A 278 7.53 4.65 -1.82
N THR A 279 7.90 5.94 -1.78
CA THR A 279 7.90 6.72 -0.54
C THR A 279 7.08 7.99 -0.72
N MET A 280 6.15 8.23 0.21
CA MET A 280 5.42 9.50 0.34
C MET A 280 5.92 10.22 1.59
N CYS A 281 6.05 11.54 1.49
CA CYS A 281 6.41 12.44 2.58
C CYS A 281 5.29 13.46 2.82
N ALA A 282 5.16 13.93 4.05
CA ALA A 282 4.20 14.96 4.42
C ALA A 282 4.51 16.33 3.75
N ASP A 283 3.54 16.95 3.07
CA ASP A 283 3.74 18.15 2.22
C ASP A 283 3.67 19.51 2.97
N GLU A 284 3.59 19.52 4.30
CA GLU A 284 3.60 20.75 5.11
C GLU A 284 5.01 21.35 5.33
N GLY A 285 6.05 20.70 4.79
CA GLY A 285 7.45 21.05 5.02
C GLY A 285 8.04 22.09 4.07
N THR A 286 9.14 22.71 4.49
CA THR A 286 9.99 23.57 3.65
C THR A 286 11.06 22.76 2.92
N ALA A 287 11.82 23.38 2.01
CA ALA A 287 12.96 22.70 1.37
C ALA A 287 14.02 22.23 2.39
N GLU A 288 14.21 22.95 3.51
CA GLU A 288 15.15 22.54 4.56
C GLU A 288 14.65 21.31 5.34
N ASP A 289 13.33 21.19 5.53
CA ASP A 289 12.72 20.01 6.16
C ASP A 289 12.90 18.76 5.26
N ARG A 290 12.73 18.93 3.95
CA ARG A 290 13.05 17.90 2.94
C ARG A 290 14.53 17.50 2.96
N CYS A 291 15.44 18.48 3.05
CA CYS A 291 16.87 18.22 3.27
C CYS A 291 17.12 17.39 4.53
N THR A 292 16.37 17.64 5.60
CA THR A 292 16.52 16.92 6.87
C THR A 292 16.11 15.45 6.73
N ILE A 293 15.09 15.14 5.92
CA ILE A 293 14.77 13.75 5.55
C ILE A 293 15.93 13.08 4.81
N ILE A 294 16.50 13.75 3.80
CA ILE A 294 17.66 13.22 3.06
C ILE A 294 18.84 12.97 4.01
N ARG A 295 19.12 13.88 4.94
CA ARG A 295 20.17 13.69 5.95
C ARG A 295 19.89 12.49 6.85
N ALA A 296 18.65 12.35 7.34
CA ALA A 296 18.24 11.25 8.20
C ALA A 296 18.43 9.87 7.53
N LEU A 297 18.01 9.73 6.26
CA LEU A 297 18.18 8.50 5.46
C LEU A 297 19.64 8.04 5.37
N HIS A 298 20.58 8.99 5.37
CA HIS A 298 22.01 8.71 5.23
C HIS A 298 22.79 8.84 6.55
N HIS A 299 22.08 9.00 7.67
CA HIS A 299 22.65 9.21 9.00
C HIS A 299 23.65 10.38 9.06
N LEU A 300 23.35 11.46 8.34
CA LEU A 300 24.09 12.72 8.41
C LEU A 300 23.53 13.53 9.59
N GLN A 301 24.41 13.95 10.49
CA GLN A 301 24.08 14.85 11.59
C GLN A 301 24.20 16.30 11.14
#